data_AF-A0ABD4S578-F1
#
_entry.id   AF-A0ABD4S578-F1
#
_cell.length_a   1.000
_cell.length_b   1.000
_cell.length_c   1.000
_cell.angle_alpha   90.00
_cell.angle_beta   90.00
_cell.angle_gamma   90.00
#
_symmetry.space_group_name_H-M   'P 1'
#
loop_
_entity.id
_entity.type
_entity.pdbx_description
1 polymer ?
#
loop_
_entity_poly.entity_id
_entity_poly.type
_entity_poly.pdbx_seq_one_letter_code
_entity_poly.pdbx_strand_id
1 'polypeptide(L)'
;MNVALQFIDTKDLVQELMRRDDATDIIKMFLDREGIKRMELMTIEEFCDYLKVSDVTARNMARETMKTKDFIVFKMGRKYMIDRISFEEFIMKNAMKDKDVLKKRKGVI
;
A
#
# COMPACT_ATOMS: atom_id res chain seq x y z
N MET A 1 37.01 -1.27 24.18
CA MET A 1 35.84 -1.76 24.93
C MET A 1 35.21 -2.86 24.11
N ASN A 2 35.41 -4.12 24.50
CA ASN A 2 34.96 -5.28 23.72
C ASN A 2 33.55 -5.64 24.22
N VAL A 3 32.51 -5.20 23.50
CA VAL A 3 31.13 -5.50 23.88
C VAL A 3 30.84 -6.93 23.44
N ALA A 4 30.76 -7.83 24.41
CA ALA A 4 30.30 -9.19 24.21
C ALA A 4 28.87 -9.15 23.65
N LEU A 5 28.72 -9.44 22.36
CA LEU A 5 27.45 -9.84 21.75
C LEU A 5 27.09 -11.21 22.35
N GLN A 6 26.46 -11.18 23.52
CA GLN A 6 25.83 -12.35 24.10
C GLN A 6 24.67 -12.76 23.18
N PHE A 7 24.61 -14.05 22.88
CA PHE A 7 23.62 -14.71 22.05
C PHE A 7 22.22 -14.54 22.67
N ILE A 8 21.53 -13.46 22.33
CA ILE A 8 20.09 -13.35 22.60
C ILE A 8 19.40 -14.32 21.64
N ASP A 9 18.62 -15.26 22.20
CA ASP A 9 17.74 -16.13 21.43
C ASP A 9 16.79 -15.23 20.62
N THR A 10 16.71 -15.47 19.30
CA THR A 10 15.92 -14.64 18.38
C THR A 10 14.47 -14.54 18.81
N LYS A 11 13.95 -15.56 19.51
CA LYS A 11 12.59 -15.58 20.06
C LYS A 11 12.40 -14.57 21.21
N ASP A 12 13.38 -14.44 22.09
CA ASP A 12 13.33 -13.51 23.22
C ASP A 12 13.50 -12.07 22.75
N LEU A 13 14.33 -11.85 21.72
CA LEU A 13 14.44 -10.55 21.05
C LEU A 13 13.12 -10.10 20.44
N VAL A 14 12.41 -11.01 19.76
CA VAL A 14 11.12 -10.71 19.14
C VAL A 14 10.06 -10.42 20.21
N GLN A 15 10.03 -11.17 21.31
CA GLN A 15 9.08 -10.88 22.40
C GLN A 15 9.34 -9.54 23.07
N GLU A 16 10.59 -9.16 23.32
CA GLU A 16 10.92 -7.85 23.89
C GLU A 16 10.61 -6.70 22.93
N LEU A 17 10.82 -6.90 21.62
CA LEU A 17 10.39 -5.92 20.62
C LEU A 17 8.85 -5.79 20.54
N MET A 18 8.10 -6.87 20.79
CA MET A 18 6.64 -6.85 20.82
C MET A 18 6.06 -6.23 22.11
N ARG A 19 6.83 -6.21 23.21
CA ARG A 19 6.44 -5.58 24.50
C ARG A 19 6.71 -4.08 24.54
N ARG A 20 7.41 -3.56 23.53
CA ARG A 20 7.79 -2.16 23.43
C ARG A 20 6.65 -1.36 22.81
N ASP A 21 6.01 -0.50 23.61
CA ASP A 21 4.98 0.43 23.15
C ASP A 21 5.52 1.40 22.07
N ASP A 22 6.85 1.59 21.99
CA ASP A 22 7.54 2.43 21.00
C ASP A 22 7.89 1.70 19.69
N ALA A 23 7.66 0.39 19.58
CA ALA A 23 8.06 -0.39 18.40
C ALA A 23 7.41 0.13 17.10
N THR A 24 6.15 0.54 17.18
CA THR A 24 5.42 1.11 16.04
C THR A 24 6.03 2.44 15.60
N ASP A 25 6.47 3.28 16.53
CA ASP A 25 7.03 4.59 16.21
C ASP A 25 8.48 4.48 15.72
N ILE A 26 9.25 3.53 16.25
CA ILE A 26 10.59 3.17 15.72
C ILE A 26 10.47 2.71 14.27
N ILE A 27 9.52 1.83 13.96
CA ILE A 27 9.31 1.35 12.58
C ILE A 27 8.95 2.52 11.65
N LYS A 28 8.08 3.44 12.08
CA LYS A 28 7.77 4.66 11.29
C LYS A 28 9.01 5.51 11.02
N MET A 29 9.83 5.77 12.04
CA MET A 29 11.07 6.55 11.89
C MET A 29 12.05 5.92 10.91
N PHE A 30 12.14 4.58 10.86
CA PHE A 30 12.96 3.88 9.88
C PHE A 30 12.41 3.96 8.46
N LEU A 31 11.09 3.79 8.29
CA LEU A 31 10.44 3.90 6.97
C LEU A 31 10.63 5.31 6.37
N ASP A 32 10.50 6.35 7.19
CA ASP A 32 10.66 7.74 6.76
C ASP A 32 12.12 8.08 6.39
N ARG A 33 13.11 7.55 7.12
CA ARG A 33 14.55 7.78 6.84
C ARG A 33 15.03 7.16 5.54
N GLU A 34 14.54 5.96 5.22
CA GLU A 34 14.95 5.22 4.03
C GLU A 34 14.14 5.61 2.78
N GLY A 35 13.19 6.56 2.90
CA GLY A 35 12.30 6.94 1.80
C GLY A 35 11.37 5.80 1.37
N ILE A 36 11.10 4.85 2.27
CA ILE A 36 10.26 3.68 1.98
C ILE A 36 8.80 4.14 2.02
N LYS A 37 8.17 4.16 0.85
CA LYS A 37 6.75 4.53 0.73
C LYS A 37 5.89 3.52 1.50
N ARG A 38 5.05 4.03 2.42
CA ARG A 38 4.07 3.21 3.14
C ARG A 38 3.12 2.53 2.15
N MET A 39 2.85 1.24 2.36
CA MET A 39 1.92 0.46 1.55
C MET A 39 0.83 -0.13 2.44
N GLU A 40 -0.39 -0.18 1.93
CA GLU A 40 -1.54 -0.84 2.55
C GLU A 40 -2.04 -1.91 1.58
N LEU A 41 -1.52 -3.13 1.74
CA LEU A 41 -1.78 -4.22 0.82
C LEU A 41 -3.10 -4.92 1.15
N MET A 42 -3.99 -4.98 0.17
CA MET A 42 -5.25 -5.71 0.23
C MET A 42 -5.22 -6.90 -0.73
N THR A 43 -5.82 -8.00 -0.32
CA THR A 43 -6.16 -9.13 -1.18
C THR A 43 -7.26 -8.74 -2.17
N ILE A 44 -7.51 -9.61 -3.17
CA ILE A 44 -8.67 -9.44 -4.07
C ILE A 44 -9.99 -9.45 -3.30
N GLU A 45 -10.12 -10.32 -2.31
CA GLU A 45 -11.35 -10.42 -1.49
C GLU A 45 -11.62 -9.10 -0.75
N GLU A 46 -10.62 -8.57 -0.05
CA GLU A 46 -10.71 -7.27 0.63
C GLU A 46 -10.98 -6.13 -0.36
N PHE A 47 -10.39 -6.17 -1.55
CA PHE A 47 -10.62 -5.16 -2.57
C PHE A 47 -12.04 -5.21 -3.16
N CYS A 48 -12.62 -6.42 -3.30
CA CYS A 48 -14.01 -6.59 -3.69
C CYS A 48 -14.94 -5.97 -2.65
N ASP A 49 -14.69 -6.24 -1.37
CA ASP A 49 -15.47 -5.69 -0.27
C ASP A 49 -15.30 -4.17 -0.15
N TYR A 50 -14.10 -3.66 -0.43
CA TYR A 50 -13.80 -2.24 -0.43
C TYR A 50 -14.57 -1.49 -1.52
N LEU A 51 -14.51 -1.97 -2.78
CA LEU A 51 -15.16 -1.32 -3.92
C LEU A 51 -16.61 -1.74 -4.15
N LYS A 52 -17.10 -2.77 -3.45
CA LYS A 52 -18.40 -3.41 -3.69
C LYS A 52 -18.53 -3.93 -5.13
N VAL A 53 -17.50 -4.65 -5.60
CA VAL A 53 -17.44 -5.23 -6.96
C VAL A 53 -17.25 -6.74 -6.92
N SER A 54 -17.47 -7.40 -8.06
CA SER A 54 -17.24 -8.84 -8.19
C SER A 54 -15.74 -9.20 -8.20
N ASP A 55 -15.39 -10.43 -7.78
CA ASP A 55 -14.02 -10.98 -7.87
C ASP A 55 -13.47 -10.91 -9.30
N VAL A 56 -14.29 -11.24 -10.31
CA VAL A 56 -13.90 -11.18 -11.73
C VAL A 56 -13.50 -9.75 -12.12
N THR A 57 -14.29 -8.76 -11.70
CA THR A 57 -14.01 -7.34 -11.93
C THR A 57 -12.70 -6.94 -11.25
N ALA A 58 -12.54 -7.24 -9.97
CA ALA A 58 -11.32 -6.90 -9.21
C ALA A 58 -10.06 -7.53 -9.81
N ARG A 59 -10.12 -8.80 -10.23
CA ARG A 59 -9.00 -9.47 -10.90
C ARG A 59 -8.66 -8.86 -12.26
N ASN A 60 -9.68 -8.46 -13.03
CA ASN A 60 -9.45 -7.79 -14.30
C ASN A 60 -8.80 -6.42 -14.10
N MET A 61 -9.26 -5.65 -13.11
CA MET A 61 -8.60 -4.40 -12.71
C MET A 61 -7.13 -4.64 -12.35
N ALA A 62 -6.85 -5.61 -11.48
CA ALA A 62 -5.49 -5.95 -11.09
C ALA A 62 -4.59 -6.34 -12.28
N ARG A 63 -5.12 -7.10 -13.25
CA ARG A 63 -4.40 -7.49 -14.47
C ARG A 63 -4.12 -6.31 -15.39
N GLU A 64 -5.08 -5.43 -15.60
CA GLU A 64 -4.89 -4.25 -16.45
C GLU A 64 -3.91 -3.28 -15.80
N THR A 65 -4.03 -3.05 -14.51
CA THR A 65 -3.09 -2.20 -13.76
C THR A 65 -1.66 -2.70 -13.81
N MET A 66 -1.44 -4.03 -13.80
CA MET A 66 -0.09 -4.57 -13.98
C MET A 66 0.53 -4.21 -15.34
N LYS A 67 -0.29 -3.92 -16.37
CA LYS A 67 0.17 -3.46 -17.69
C LYS A 67 0.35 -1.94 -17.72
N THR A 68 -0.65 -1.21 -17.23
CA THR A 68 -0.71 0.26 -17.33
C THR A 68 0.12 0.96 -16.26
N LYS A 69 0.38 0.29 -15.14
CA LYS A 69 1.05 0.81 -13.93
C LYS A 69 0.32 2.01 -13.31
N ASP A 70 -1.00 2.02 -13.42
CA ASP A 70 -1.86 3.09 -12.89
C ASP A 70 -1.84 3.20 -11.36
N PHE A 71 -1.74 2.06 -10.67
CA PHE A 71 -1.50 1.92 -9.24
C PHE A 71 -0.67 0.66 -8.97
N ILE A 72 -0.29 0.41 -7.72
CA ILE A 72 0.62 -0.70 -7.41
C ILE A 72 -0.16 -2.00 -7.16
N VAL A 73 0.21 -3.03 -7.92
CA VAL A 73 -0.30 -4.39 -7.78
C VAL A 73 0.86 -5.37 -7.79
N PHE A 74 0.91 -6.25 -6.80
CA PHE A 74 1.83 -7.36 -6.75
C PHE A 74 1.13 -8.67 -7.10
N LYS A 75 1.79 -9.51 -7.87
CA LYS A 75 1.32 -10.87 -8.15
C LYS A 75 2.21 -11.87 -7.41
N MET A 76 1.61 -12.62 -6.50
CA MET A 76 2.27 -13.66 -5.71
C MET A 76 1.65 -15.02 -6.06
N GLY A 77 2.26 -15.69 -7.05
CA GLY A 77 1.71 -16.93 -7.61
C GLY A 77 0.33 -16.70 -8.25
N ARG A 78 -0.72 -17.27 -7.65
CA ARG A 78 -2.12 -17.12 -8.08
C ARG A 78 -2.87 -15.98 -7.37
N LYS A 79 -2.24 -15.33 -6.40
CA LYS A 79 -2.83 -14.24 -5.62
C LYS A 79 -2.37 -12.88 -6.14
N TYR A 80 -3.21 -11.88 -5.96
CA TYR A 80 -2.88 -10.48 -6.17
C TYR A 80 -2.95 -9.75 -4.82
N MET A 81 -2.03 -8.83 -4.62
CA MET A 81 -2.05 -7.85 -3.54
C MET A 81 -2.09 -6.46 -4.16
N ILE A 82 -3.06 -5.65 -3.77
CA ILE A 82 -3.29 -4.30 -4.29
C ILE A 82 -2.95 -3.32 -3.20
N ASP A 83 -2.08 -2.36 -3.49
CA ASP A 83 -1.82 -1.27 -2.56
C ASP A 83 -2.95 -0.24 -2.62
N ARG A 84 -3.71 -0.15 -1.52
CA ARG A 84 -4.85 0.75 -1.39
C ARG A 84 -4.46 2.22 -1.57
N ILE A 85 -3.32 2.62 -0.99
CA ILE A 85 -2.88 4.02 -0.98
C ILE A 85 -2.65 4.49 -2.42
N SER A 86 -1.86 3.75 -3.21
CA SER A 86 -1.66 4.09 -4.62
C SER A 86 -2.92 4.01 -5.47
N PHE A 87 -3.87 3.13 -5.15
CA PHE A 87 -5.17 3.09 -5.83
C PHE A 87 -5.99 4.35 -5.55
N GLU A 88 -6.08 4.81 -4.29
CA GLU A 88 -6.78 6.03 -3.93
C GLU A 88 -6.12 7.26 -4.57
N GLU A 89 -4.79 7.35 -4.57
CA GLU A 89 -4.03 8.39 -5.29
C GLU A 89 -4.39 8.43 -6.78
N PHE A 90 -4.49 7.26 -7.43
CA PHE A 90 -4.91 7.14 -8.82
C PHE A 90 -6.33 7.66 -9.04
N ILE A 91 -7.29 7.30 -8.18
CA ILE A 91 -8.66 7.79 -8.27
C ILE A 91 -8.72 9.31 -8.10
N MET A 92 -8.03 9.87 -7.10
CA MET A 92 -8.01 11.32 -6.87
C MET A 92 -7.44 12.08 -8.06
N LYS A 93 -6.35 11.57 -8.66
CA LYS A 93 -5.74 12.17 -9.85
C LYS A 93 -6.70 12.21 -11.04
N ASN A 94 -7.47 11.15 -11.26
CA ASN A 94 -8.45 11.11 -12.35
C ASN A 94 -9.70 11.96 -12.05
N ALA A 95 -10.17 11.97 -10.81
CA ALA A 95 -11.29 12.82 -10.40
C ALA A 95 -10.96 14.32 -10.55
N MET A 96 -9.71 14.73 -10.30
CA MET A 96 -9.24 16.11 -10.56
C MET A 96 -9.20 16.43 -12.05
N LYS A 97 -8.69 15.52 -12.88
CA LYS A 97 -8.69 15.69 -14.34
C LYS A 97 -10.11 15.90 -14.88
N ASP A 98 -11.08 15.11 -14.41
CA ASP A 98 -12.47 15.23 -14.85
C ASP A 98 -13.10 16.57 -14.43
N LYS A 99 -12.78 17.07 -13.23
CA LYS A 99 -13.19 18.41 -12.79
C LYS A 99 -12.61 19.50 -13.68
N ASP A 100 -11.35 19.40 -14.06
CA ASP A 100 -10.70 20.38 -14.94
C ASP A 100 -11.25 20.32 -16.37
N VAL A 101 -11.55 19.13 -16.87
CA VAL A 101 -12.24 18.92 -18.16
C VAL A 101 -13.65 19.52 -18.12
N LEU A 102 -14.39 19.33 -17.02
CA LEU A 102 -15.73 19.90 -16.84
C LEU A 102 -15.70 21.43 -16.75
N LYS A 103 -14.70 22.03 -16.07
CA LYS A 103 -14.53 23.49 -16.02
C LYS A 103 -14.23 24.07 -17.40
N LYS A 104 -13.34 23.44 -18.17
CA LYS A 104 -13.05 23.83 -19.56
C LYS A 104 -14.27 23.74 -20.47
N ARG A 105 -15.10 22.70 -20.32
CA ARG A 105 -16.36 22.54 -21.08
C ARG A 105 -17.44 23.56 -20.71
N LYS A 106 -17.43 24.07 -19.47
CA LYS A 106 -18.39 25.10 -19.00
C LYS A 106 -17.93 26.54 -19.27
N GLY A 107 -16.78 26.74 -19.92
CA GLY A 107 -16.29 28.07 -20.29
C GLY A 107 -15.89 28.96 -19.11
N VAL A 108 -15.64 28.37 -17.94
CA VAL A 108 -15.19 29.10 -16.73
C VAL A 108 -13.68 28.99 -16.66
N ILE A 109 -12.99 29.98 -17.21
CA ILE A 109 -11.54 30.23 -17.02
C ILE A 109 -11.42 31.49 -16.17
#